data_AF-A0A1B0BNS5-F1
#
_entry.id   AF-A0A1B0BNS5-F1
#
_cell.length_a   1.000
_cell.length_b   1.000
_cell.length_c   1.000
_cell.angle_alpha   90.00
_cell.angle_beta   90.00
_cell.angle_gamma   90.00
#
_symmetry.space_group_name_H-M   'P 1'
#
loop_
_entity.id
_entity.type
_entity.pdbx_description
1 polymer ?
#
loop_
_entity_poly.entity_id
_entity_poly.type
_entity_poly.pdbx_seq_one_letter_code
_entity_poly.pdbx_strand_id
1 'polypeptide(L)'
;MIAIFSIICLNLFTATTTANLPVENSKYFQVREELIQTEDHLSTGGEVQLNSKEIEVDRIFMKYKIEELKEGSHHPSKNAAGMHFFKAKPLIERSKVFRFLQQMPKGALLHLHNTAGVSSEWIVRNLSQLTGLLRCIDQRGINILTFRENPERHKCTTQYVAVNEERQKSRSQADYNRSFENLINLYTKRPELEYPTINHVWDRFQNMFSTVKDFIHYLPAYRVYLWRLLKESYDDKIIYVELRFTTFELYDRLGQVYADEHFLTVILEVVGSFRSQYPDFLGVKLIYAINRRLETNEVRNRVEILKKFHLAYPNIMIGFDLVGQEDKGKPLIDFIEIFKEVPDTIKFFFHAGETNWYGTSTDLNLFDAIL
;
A
#
# COMPACT_ATOMS: atom_id res chain seq x y z
N MET A 1 -16.11 84.93 -2.00
CA MET A 1 -14.99 84.38 -2.80
C MET A 1 -15.55 83.19 -3.57
N ILE A 2 -16.26 83.35 -4.69
CA ILE A 2 -15.84 83.72 -6.06
C ILE A 2 -14.63 82.92 -6.57
N ALA A 3 -14.92 81.95 -7.45
CA ALA A 3 -14.28 81.65 -8.75
C ALA A 3 -14.60 80.16 -9.08
N ILE A 4 -15.58 79.78 -9.91
CA ILE A 4 -15.75 79.95 -11.38
C ILE A 4 -14.56 79.41 -12.16
N PHE A 5 -14.78 78.31 -12.91
CA PHE A 5 -14.37 78.06 -14.31
C PHE A 5 -15.04 76.73 -14.73
N SER A 6 -16.19 76.74 -15.40
CA SER A 6 -16.44 76.95 -16.84
C SER A 6 -16.70 75.62 -17.57
N ILE A 7 -17.95 75.51 -18.00
CA ILE A 7 -18.51 74.52 -18.92
C ILE A 7 -17.96 74.79 -20.33
N ILE A 8 -17.55 73.74 -21.05
CA ILE A 8 -17.68 73.69 -22.51
C ILE A 8 -18.25 72.31 -22.87
N CYS A 9 -19.52 72.30 -23.25
CA CYS A 9 -20.10 71.27 -24.09
C CYS A 9 -19.60 71.44 -25.52
N LEU A 10 -19.24 70.36 -26.21
CA LEU A 10 -19.58 70.20 -27.62
C LEU A 10 -19.74 68.70 -27.95
N ASN A 11 -20.98 68.32 -28.25
CA ASN A 11 -21.34 67.09 -28.94
C ASN A 11 -20.72 67.07 -30.35
N LEU A 12 -20.35 65.89 -30.86
CA LEU A 12 -20.57 65.49 -32.27
C LEU A 12 -20.29 63.99 -32.46
N PHE A 13 -21.39 63.24 -32.57
CA PHE A 13 -21.69 62.18 -33.54
C PHE A 13 -20.67 61.05 -33.85
N THR A 14 -21.12 59.86 -33.46
CA THR A 14 -21.19 58.61 -34.26
C THR A 14 -19.91 58.06 -34.91
N ALA A 15 -19.43 56.95 -34.37
CA ALA A 15 -19.26 55.73 -35.16
C ALA A 15 -19.47 54.52 -34.25
N THR A 16 -20.59 53.84 -34.48
CA THR A 16 -20.84 52.46 -34.09
C THR A 16 -19.71 51.57 -34.61
N THR A 17 -18.91 51.01 -33.72
CA THR A 17 -18.40 49.66 -33.89
C THR A 17 -18.87 48.85 -32.69
N THR A 18 -20.11 48.38 -32.80
CA THR A 18 -20.46 47.09 -32.24
C THR A 18 -19.44 46.09 -32.78
N ALA A 19 -18.38 45.82 -32.02
CA ALA A 19 -17.61 44.61 -32.17
C ALA A 19 -18.54 43.47 -31.74
N ASN A 20 -19.47 43.11 -32.62
CA ASN A 20 -20.05 41.78 -32.64
C ASN A 20 -18.86 40.84 -32.77
N LEU A 21 -18.48 40.17 -31.68
CA LEU A 21 -17.68 38.96 -31.74
C LEU A 21 -18.66 37.82 -32.06
N PRO A 22 -18.75 37.33 -33.31
CA PRO A 22 -19.57 36.16 -33.61
C PRO A 22 -18.60 34.97 -33.62
N VAL A 23 -18.19 34.49 -32.46
CA VAL A 23 -17.32 33.31 -32.39
C VAL A 23 -17.83 32.30 -31.34
N GLU A 24 -19.14 32.17 -31.22
CA GLU A 24 -19.75 31.07 -30.44
C GLU A 24 -20.01 29.82 -31.29
N ASN A 25 -19.76 29.86 -32.60
CA ASN A 25 -20.16 28.78 -33.51
C ASN A 25 -19.10 28.46 -34.59
N SER A 26 -17.81 28.53 -34.23
CA SER A 26 -16.74 28.12 -35.15
C SER A 26 -16.58 26.61 -35.14
N LYS A 27 -16.28 26.00 -36.30
CA LYS A 27 -15.91 24.58 -36.44
C LYS A 27 -14.82 24.17 -35.43
N TYR A 28 -13.94 25.10 -35.07
CA TYR A 28 -12.90 24.87 -34.06
C TYR A 28 -13.49 24.54 -32.68
N PHE A 29 -14.48 25.30 -32.19
CA PHE A 29 -15.07 25.05 -30.86
C PHE A 29 -15.86 23.74 -30.82
N GLN A 30 -16.53 23.36 -31.91
CA GLN A 30 -17.20 22.07 -32.04
C GLN A 30 -16.18 20.91 -31.94
N VAL A 31 -15.11 20.95 -32.74
CA VAL A 31 -14.06 19.93 -32.71
C VAL A 31 -13.37 19.87 -31.34
N ARG A 32 -13.12 21.03 -30.71
CA ARG A 32 -12.52 21.07 -29.36
C ARG A 32 -13.40 20.38 -28.32
N GLU A 33 -14.70 20.65 -28.35
CA GLU A 33 -15.66 20.03 -27.42
C GLU A 33 -15.76 18.52 -27.66
N GLU A 34 -15.83 18.09 -28.93
CA GLU A 34 -15.83 16.67 -29.31
C GLU A 34 -14.58 15.94 -28.79
N LEU A 35 -13.40 16.57 -28.88
CA LEU A 35 -12.15 16.00 -28.36
C LEU A 35 -12.19 15.83 -26.83
N ILE A 36 -12.65 16.84 -26.10
CA ILE A 36 -12.74 16.79 -24.62
C ILE A 36 -13.71 15.70 -24.19
N GLN A 37 -14.90 15.64 -24.80
CA GLN A 37 -15.89 14.61 -24.48
C GLN A 37 -15.38 13.20 -24.83
N THR A 38 -14.63 13.06 -25.92
CA THR A 38 -14.02 11.77 -26.28
C THR A 38 -13.00 11.34 -25.22
N GLU A 39 -12.14 12.25 -24.74
CA GLU A 39 -11.20 11.94 -23.64
C GLU A 39 -11.94 11.56 -22.35
N ASP A 40 -12.98 12.31 -21.99
CA ASP A 40 -13.79 12.02 -20.78
C ASP A 40 -14.46 10.64 -20.88
N HIS A 41 -15.01 10.26 -22.04
CA HIS A 41 -15.60 8.94 -22.25
C HIS A 41 -14.58 7.79 -22.24
N LEU A 42 -13.37 8.02 -22.77
CA LEU A 42 -12.29 7.03 -22.76
C LEU A 42 -11.65 6.85 -21.37
N SER A 43 -11.88 7.79 -20.45
CA SER A 43 -11.36 7.71 -19.09
C SER A 43 -12.02 6.58 -18.28
N THR A 44 -11.34 6.10 -17.23
CA THR A 44 -11.88 5.05 -16.36
C THR A 44 -13.19 5.52 -15.71
N GLY A 45 -14.28 4.85 -16.05
CA GLY A 45 -15.62 5.18 -15.55
C GLY A 45 -16.35 6.28 -16.35
N GLY A 46 -15.81 6.74 -17.49
CA GLY A 46 -16.39 7.81 -18.30
C GLY A 46 -17.78 7.52 -18.90
N GLU A 47 -18.20 6.26 -18.93
CA GLU A 47 -19.52 5.84 -19.40
C GLU A 47 -20.51 5.56 -18.24
N VAL A 48 -20.09 5.70 -16.98
CA VAL A 48 -20.95 5.44 -15.83
C VAL A 48 -22.05 6.51 -15.77
N GLN A 49 -23.30 6.07 -15.84
CA GLN A 49 -24.45 6.96 -15.69
C GLN A 49 -24.76 7.21 -14.22
N LEU A 50 -24.67 8.47 -13.80
CA LEU A 50 -24.97 8.90 -12.44
C LEU A 50 -26.45 9.24 -12.28
N ASN A 51 -27.06 8.82 -11.17
CA ASN A 51 -28.38 9.26 -10.76
C ASN A 51 -28.33 10.67 -10.13
N SER A 52 -29.49 11.27 -9.86
CA SER A 52 -29.57 12.66 -9.36
C SER A 52 -28.85 12.90 -8.03
N LYS A 53 -28.77 11.91 -7.14
CA LYS A 53 -28.02 12.02 -5.88
C LYS A 53 -26.52 11.92 -6.11
N GLU A 54 -26.10 11.03 -7.00
CA GLU A 54 -24.70 10.86 -7.37
C GLU A 54 -24.16 12.09 -8.07
N ILE A 55 -24.95 12.72 -8.96
CA ILE A 55 -24.60 14.00 -9.61
C ILE A 55 -24.36 15.09 -8.56
N GLU A 56 -25.22 15.19 -7.53
CA GLU A 56 -25.05 16.19 -6.48
C GLU A 56 -23.81 15.92 -5.61
N VAL A 57 -23.54 14.65 -5.30
CA VAL A 57 -22.33 14.23 -4.58
C VAL A 57 -21.07 14.52 -5.41
N ASP A 58 -21.07 14.16 -6.69
CA ASP A 58 -19.98 14.44 -7.62
C ASP A 58 -19.69 15.93 -7.71
N ARG A 59 -20.72 16.77 -7.85
CA ARG A 59 -20.59 18.23 -7.87
C ARG A 59 -19.88 18.76 -6.63
N ILE A 60 -20.21 18.25 -5.44
CA ILE A 60 -19.56 18.64 -4.17
C ILE A 60 -18.11 18.14 -4.13
N PHE A 61 -17.87 16.88 -4.51
CA PHE A 61 -16.52 16.30 -4.54
C PHE A 61 -15.60 17.04 -5.51
N MET A 62 -16.06 17.26 -6.74
CA MET A 62 -15.34 17.96 -7.79
C MET A 62 -15.03 19.41 -7.41
N LYS A 63 -15.94 20.10 -6.70
CA LYS A 63 -15.64 21.41 -6.12
C LYS A 63 -14.41 21.36 -5.22
N TYR A 64 -14.36 20.43 -4.26
CA TYR A 64 -13.19 20.30 -3.36
C TYR A 64 -11.92 19.92 -4.11
N LYS A 65 -12.02 18.99 -5.07
CA LYS A 65 -10.89 18.58 -5.91
C LYS A 65 -10.33 19.75 -6.71
N ILE A 66 -11.18 20.52 -7.38
CA ILE A 66 -10.76 21.68 -8.20
C ILE A 66 -10.16 22.78 -7.32
N GLU A 67 -10.74 23.06 -6.14
CA GLU A 67 -10.19 24.02 -5.18
C GLU A 67 -8.77 23.60 -4.72
N GLU A 68 -8.56 22.33 -4.36
CA GLU A 68 -7.26 21.82 -3.94
C GLU A 68 -6.23 21.82 -5.09
N LEU A 69 -6.63 21.45 -6.31
CA LEU A 69 -5.77 21.51 -7.51
C LEU A 69 -5.39 22.95 -7.86
N LYS A 70 -6.34 23.88 -7.79
CA LYS A 70 -6.09 25.32 -8.03
C LYS A 70 -5.08 25.84 -7.01
N GLU A 71 -5.23 25.49 -5.74
CA GLU A 71 -4.28 25.90 -4.71
C GLU A 71 -2.88 25.32 -4.95
N GLY A 72 -2.78 24.04 -5.31
CA GLY A 72 -1.50 23.40 -5.66
C GLY A 72 -0.85 23.98 -6.91
N SER A 73 -1.64 24.46 -7.87
CA SER A 73 -1.14 25.14 -9.09
C SER A 73 -0.55 26.52 -8.78
N HIS A 74 -1.19 27.32 -7.91
CA HIS A 74 -0.67 28.62 -7.51
C HIS A 74 0.48 28.51 -6.49
N HIS A 75 0.46 27.47 -5.67
CA HIS A 75 1.44 27.23 -4.61
C HIS A 75 1.98 25.79 -4.74
N PRO A 76 3.05 25.56 -5.53
CA PRO A 76 3.59 24.23 -5.74
C PRO A 76 3.97 23.47 -4.46
N SER A 77 4.31 24.18 -3.38
CA SER A 77 4.57 23.62 -2.04
C SER A 77 3.34 23.01 -1.36
N LYS A 78 2.15 23.24 -1.88
CA LYS A 78 0.87 22.66 -1.44
C LYS A 78 0.35 21.57 -2.38
N ASN A 79 1.03 21.31 -3.50
CA ASN A 79 0.68 20.22 -4.40
C ASN A 79 1.15 18.87 -3.81
N ALA A 80 0.33 18.29 -2.93
CA ALA A 80 0.64 17.04 -2.24
C ALA A 80 0.97 15.89 -3.21
N ALA A 81 0.34 15.84 -4.39
CA ALA A 81 0.58 14.81 -5.40
C ALA A 81 1.98 14.91 -6.05
N GLY A 82 2.58 16.10 -6.07
CA GLY A 82 3.94 16.34 -6.57
C GLY A 82 5.04 16.16 -5.52
N MET A 83 4.70 15.70 -4.30
CA MET A 83 5.62 15.59 -3.17
C MET A 83 5.85 14.13 -2.79
N HIS A 84 7.03 13.84 -2.23
CA HIS A 84 7.25 12.56 -1.57
C HIS A 84 6.23 12.35 -0.45
N PHE A 85 5.61 11.16 -0.37
CA PHE A 85 4.50 10.85 0.54
C PHE A 85 4.79 11.25 2.00
N PHE A 86 5.98 10.98 2.54
CA PHE A 86 6.37 11.38 3.91
C PHE A 86 6.22 12.88 4.20
N LYS A 87 6.40 13.74 3.19
CA LYS A 87 6.22 15.19 3.27
C LYS A 87 4.78 15.60 2.95
N ALA A 88 4.13 14.87 2.06
CA ALA A 88 2.75 15.11 1.63
C ALA A 88 1.69 14.69 2.64
N LYS A 89 1.95 13.64 3.46
CA LYS A 89 0.96 13.02 4.36
C LYS A 89 0.21 14.03 5.25
N PRO A 90 0.88 15.00 5.93
CA PRO A 90 0.16 15.98 6.74
C PRO A 90 -0.75 16.91 5.91
N LEU A 91 -0.49 17.11 4.62
CA LEU A 91 -1.37 17.86 3.72
C LEU A 91 -2.57 16.98 3.31
N ILE A 92 -2.32 15.72 2.95
CA ILE A 92 -3.35 14.74 2.59
C ILE A 92 -4.34 14.55 3.75
N GLU A 93 -3.88 14.41 4.99
CA GLU A 93 -4.75 14.25 6.17
C GLU A 93 -5.66 15.48 6.44
N ARG A 94 -5.30 16.66 5.91
CA ARG A 94 -6.09 17.88 6.00
C ARG A 94 -7.02 18.10 4.80
N SER A 95 -6.84 17.33 3.72
CA SER A 95 -7.63 17.43 2.49
C SER A 95 -9.09 17.07 2.74
N LYS A 96 -9.99 17.86 2.14
CA LYS A 96 -11.43 17.55 2.14
C LYS A 96 -11.72 16.39 1.20
N VAL A 97 -10.99 16.32 0.07
CA VAL A 97 -11.05 15.19 -0.86
C VAL A 97 -10.69 13.90 -0.13
N PHE A 98 -9.58 13.87 0.62
CA PHE A 98 -9.17 12.66 1.34
C PHE A 98 -10.22 12.21 2.38
N ARG A 99 -10.79 13.14 3.15
CA ARG A 99 -11.89 12.82 4.09
C ARG A 99 -13.13 12.27 3.40
N PHE A 100 -13.37 12.67 2.15
CA PHE A 100 -14.43 12.10 1.31
C PHE A 100 -14.10 10.65 0.94
N LEU A 101 -12.89 10.39 0.46
CA LEU A 101 -12.41 9.06 0.08
C LEU A 101 -12.34 8.07 1.25
N GLN A 102 -12.10 8.55 2.48
CA GLN A 102 -12.16 7.72 3.69
C GLN A 102 -13.57 7.19 3.98
N GLN A 103 -14.63 7.90 3.57
CA GLN A 103 -16.02 7.48 3.75
C GLN A 103 -16.51 6.57 2.62
N MET A 104 -15.82 6.56 1.48
CA MET A 104 -16.21 5.78 0.31
C MET A 104 -16.07 4.27 0.58
N PRO A 105 -17.09 3.44 0.25
CA PRO A 105 -16.94 1.99 0.25
C PRO A 105 -16.00 1.58 -0.90
N LYS A 106 -14.74 1.32 -0.57
CA LYS A 106 -13.67 1.04 -1.55
C LYS A 106 -13.73 -0.36 -2.13
N GLY A 107 -14.67 -1.19 -1.67
CA GLY A 107 -14.84 -2.56 -2.13
C GLY A 107 -13.74 -3.45 -1.56
N ALA A 108 -12.69 -3.71 -2.36
CA ALA A 108 -11.72 -4.75 -2.08
C ALA A 108 -10.28 -4.24 -2.05
N LEU A 109 -9.47 -4.83 -1.18
CA LEU A 109 -8.02 -4.69 -1.16
C LEU A 109 -7.37 -5.91 -1.82
N LEU A 110 -7.08 -5.77 -3.12
CA LEU A 110 -6.66 -6.87 -3.98
C LEU A 110 -5.14 -7.01 -4.14
N HIS A 111 -4.36 -6.22 -3.40
CA HIS A 111 -2.90 -6.31 -3.38
C HIS A 111 -2.39 -5.90 -2.00
N LEU A 112 -2.12 -6.90 -1.14
CA LEU A 112 -1.59 -6.69 0.20
C LEU A 112 -0.65 -7.82 0.59
N HIS A 113 0.51 -7.49 1.17
CA HIS A 113 1.39 -8.48 1.80
C HIS A 113 1.04 -8.66 3.27
N ASN A 114 0.99 -9.91 3.73
CA ASN A 114 0.60 -10.28 5.09
C ASN A 114 1.29 -9.44 6.17
N THR A 115 2.61 -9.29 6.11
CA THR A 115 3.40 -8.58 7.13
C THR A 115 3.47 -7.06 6.95
N ALA A 116 2.68 -6.47 6.04
CA ALA A 116 2.70 -5.04 5.73
C ALA A 116 1.32 -4.35 5.85
N GLY A 117 0.36 -5.00 6.51
CA GLY A 117 -1.05 -4.57 6.56
C GLY A 117 -1.52 -3.94 7.87
N VAL A 118 -0.60 -3.61 8.79
CA VAL A 118 -0.93 -2.98 10.07
C VAL A 118 -0.08 -1.74 10.29
N SER A 119 -0.71 -0.67 10.78
CA SER A 119 -0.03 0.55 11.19
C SER A 119 1.14 0.29 12.15
N SER A 120 2.34 0.77 11.79
CA SER A 120 3.54 0.63 12.63
C SER A 120 3.38 1.30 14.00
N GLU A 121 2.75 2.47 14.07
CA GLU A 121 2.39 3.12 15.33
C GLU A 121 1.56 2.19 16.24
N TRP A 122 0.59 1.47 15.67
CA TRP A 122 -0.22 0.55 16.43
C TRP A 122 0.59 -0.65 16.94
N ILE A 123 1.50 -1.19 16.11
CA ILE A 123 2.41 -2.26 16.51
C ILE A 123 3.25 -1.82 17.72
N VAL A 124 3.82 -0.61 17.70
CA VAL A 124 4.60 -0.09 18.83
C VAL A 124 3.74 0.09 20.08
N ARG A 125 2.54 0.64 19.95
CA ARG A 125 1.66 0.89 21.10
C ARG A 125 1.03 -0.37 21.69
N ASN A 126 0.90 -1.45 20.93
CA ASN A 126 0.15 -2.64 21.35
C ASN A 126 1.03 -3.90 21.33
N LEU A 127 1.41 -4.39 20.15
CA LEU A 127 2.13 -5.66 20.05
C LEU A 127 3.51 -5.61 20.71
N SER A 128 4.22 -4.47 20.64
CA SER A 128 5.54 -4.33 21.28
C SER A 128 5.48 -4.17 22.81
N GLN A 129 4.28 -4.16 23.39
CA GLN A 129 4.05 -4.16 24.84
C GLN A 129 3.83 -5.56 25.40
N LEU A 130 3.69 -6.57 24.54
CA LEU A 130 3.50 -7.96 24.97
C LEU A 130 4.70 -8.41 25.81
N THR A 131 4.42 -9.03 26.96
CA THR A 131 5.43 -9.55 27.87
C THR A 131 6.29 -10.61 27.18
N GLY A 132 7.60 -10.52 27.38
CA GLY A 132 8.58 -11.47 26.83
C GLY A 132 9.15 -11.07 25.47
N LEU A 133 8.81 -9.89 24.94
CA LEU A 133 9.46 -9.39 23.72
C LEU A 133 10.94 -9.07 23.99
N LEU A 134 11.80 -9.69 23.20
CA LEU A 134 13.24 -9.54 23.20
C LEU A 134 13.72 -8.83 21.93
N ARG A 135 14.88 -8.16 22.05
CA ARG A 135 15.63 -7.56 20.95
C ARG A 135 17.08 -8.04 20.98
N CYS A 136 17.63 -8.37 19.82
CA CYS A 136 19.08 -8.52 19.63
C CYS A 136 19.51 -7.80 18.34
N ILE A 137 20.81 -7.73 18.07
CA ILE A 137 21.37 -7.27 16.80
C ILE A 137 22.06 -8.45 16.11
N ASP A 138 21.69 -8.72 14.86
CA ASP A 138 22.30 -9.78 14.05
C ASP A 138 23.69 -9.40 13.50
N GLN A 139 24.38 -10.35 12.88
CA GLN A 139 25.69 -10.14 12.25
C GLN A 139 25.72 -9.07 11.14
N ARG A 140 24.57 -8.64 10.60
CA ARG A 140 24.43 -7.58 9.59
C ARG A 140 24.17 -6.21 10.23
N GLY A 141 24.06 -6.13 11.56
CA GLY A 141 23.68 -4.92 12.27
C GLY A 141 22.17 -4.67 12.30
N ILE A 142 21.34 -5.67 11.95
CA ILE A 142 19.88 -5.53 11.91
C ILE A 142 19.30 -5.92 13.27
N ASN A 143 18.34 -5.13 13.75
CA ASN A 143 17.61 -5.45 14.96
C ASN A 143 16.72 -6.66 14.69
N ILE A 144 16.70 -7.66 15.58
CA ILE A 144 15.78 -8.79 15.52
C ILE A 144 14.85 -8.72 16.73
N LEU A 145 13.54 -8.71 16.47
CA LEU A 145 12.50 -8.77 17.50
C LEU A 145 11.95 -10.20 17.56
N THR A 146 11.81 -10.75 18.78
CA THR A 146 11.40 -12.16 18.98
C THR A 146 10.84 -12.39 20.39
N PHE A 147 10.05 -13.45 20.57
CA PHE A 147 9.59 -13.93 21.88
C PHE A 147 10.33 -15.21 22.34
N ARG A 148 11.44 -15.56 21.69
CA ARG A 148 12.29 -16.70 22.07
C ARG A 148 13.77 -16.39 21.90
N GLU A 149 14.61 -17.00 22.71
CA GLU A 149 16.06 -16.98 22.47
C GLU A 149 16.42 -18.10 21.50
N ASN A 150 16.95 -17.74 20.33
CA ASN A 150 17.46 -18.70 19.35
C ASN A 150 18.66 -18.11 18.59
N PRO A 151 19.87 -18.09 19.21
CA PRO A 151 21.05 -17.46 18.63
C PRO A 151 21.42 -18.00 17.23
N GLU A 152 21.24 -19.31 17.00
CA GLU A 152 21.56 -19.94 15.71
C GLU A 152 20.67 -19.41 14.58
N ARG A 153 19.36 -19.34 14.82
CA ARG A 153 18.38 -18.84 13.84
C ARG A 153 18.51 -17.34 13.61
N HIS A 154 18.64 -16.58 14.70
CA HIS A 154 18.65 -15.11 14.65
C HIS A 154 20.02 -14.54 14.27
N LYS A 155 21.10 -15.33 14.38
CA LYS A 155 22.48 -14.92 14.12
C LYS A 155 22.86 -13.66 14.92
N CYS A 156 22.37 -13.59 16.16
CA CYS A 156 22.62 -12.46 17.05
C CYS A 156 24.11 -12.39 17.42
N THR A 157 24.69 -11.19 17.33
CA THR A 157 26.03 -10.88 17.82
C THR A 157 26.01 -10.21 19.19
N THR A 158 24.85 -9.69 19.60
CA THR A 158 24.61 -9.14 20.94
C THR A 158 23.79 -10.10 21.79
N GLN A 159 23.81 -9.91 23.11
CA GLN A 159 22.86 -10.56 24.00
C GLN A 159 21.42 -10.11 23.68
N TYR A 160 20.45 -10.97 24.02
CA TYR A 160 19.04 -10.60 24.00
C TYR A 160 18.75 -9.63 25.14
N VAL A 161 17.98 -8.60 24.84
CA VAL A 161 17.55 -7.60 25.82
C VAL A 161 16.03 -7.53 25.79
N ALA A 162 15.41 -7.54 26.98
CA ALA A 162 13.97 -7.39 27.09
C ALA A 162 13.54 -5.97 26.69
N VAL A 163 12.66 -5.85 25.69
CA VAL A 163 12.16 -4.56 25.17
C VAL A 163 11.46 -3.75 26.27
N ASN A 164 10.73 -4.41 27.17
CA ASN A 164 10.09 -3.74 28.30
C ASN A 164 11.11 -3.13 29.27
N GLU A 165 12.26 -3.77 29.48
CA GLU A 165 13.32 -3.20 30.31
C GLU A 165 14.00 -2.02 29.62
N GLU A 166 14.31 -2.12 28.32
CA GLU A 166 14.88 -1.00 27.57
C GLU A 166 13.95 0.21 27.62
N ARG A 167 12.65 -0.03 27.46
CA ARG A 167 11.60 1.00 27.53
C ARG A 167 11.53 1.66 28.90
N GLN A 168 11.58 0.87 29.99
CA GLN A 168 11.56 1.39 31.38
C GLN A 168 12.83 2.16 31.73
N LYS A 169 13.99 1.71 31.24
CA LYS A 169 15.29 2.37 31.45
C LYS A 169 15.47 3.61 30.56
N SER A 170 14.60 3.81 29.56
CA SER A 170 14.66 4.96 28.67
C SER A 170 14.31 6.26 29.40
N ARG A 171 14.98 7.37 29.04
CA ARG A 171 14.69 8.70 29.61
C ARG A 171 13.29 9.21 29.23
N SER A 172 12.76 8.75 28.11
CA SER A 172 11.49 9.19 27.52
C SER A 172 10.87 8.02 26.76
N GLN A 173 9.73 7.53 27.24
CA GLN A 173 9.00 6.46 26.56
C GLN A 173 8.54 6.89 25.17
N ALA A 174 8.23 8.18 24.97
CA ALA A 174 7.84 8.71 23.67
C ALA A 174 8.99 8.63 22.66
N ASP A 175 10.23 8.95 23.07
CA ASP A 175 11.40 8.89 22.19
C ASP A 175 11.85 7.46 21.93
N TYR A 176 11.72 6.57 22.92
CA TYR A 176 11.93 5.13 22.72
C TYR A 176 10.91 4.57 21.72
N ASN A 177 9.62 4.88 21.88
CA ASN A 177 8.57 4.47 20.94
C ASN A 177 8.87 4.93 19.51
N ARG A 178 9.28 6.20 19.34
CA ARG A 178 9.65 6.73 18.03
C ARG A 178 10.85 6.01 17.43
N SER A 179 11.87 5.73 18.25
CA SER A 179 13.05 4.98 17.82
C SER A 179 12.72 3.53 17.44
N PHE A 180 11.84 2.88 18.19
CA PHE A 180 11.35 1.54 17.90
C PHE A 180 10.53 1.51 16.60
N GLU A 181 9.61 2.47 16.41
CA GLU A 181 8.78 2.57 15.21
C GLU A 181 9.64 2.73 13.95
N ASN A 182 10.72 3.52 14.06
CA ASN A 182 11.68 3.68 12.97
C ASN A 182 12.29 2.35 12.55
N LEU A 183 12.43 1.34 13.41
CA LEU A 183 12.97 0.02 13.03
C LEU A 183 12.08 -0.68 12.00
N ILE A 184 10.76 -0.42 12.06
CA ILE A 184 9.71 -1.18 11.39
C ILE A 184 8.90 -0.34 10.39
N ASN A 185 9.45 0.81 9.96
CA ASN A 185 8.90 1.60 8.87
C ASN A 185 10.04 2.27 8.07
N LEU A 186 9.68 2.93 6.96
CA LEU A 186 10.63 3.66 6.11
C LEU A 186 10.66 5.17 6.39
N TYR A 187 9.82 5.68 7.29
CA TYR A 187 9.62 7.11 7.45
C TYR A 187 10.92 7.80 7.87
N THR A 188 11.24 8.88 7.15
CA THR A 188 12.31 9.81 7.49
C THR A 188 11.95 11.21 6.98
N LYS A 189 12.53 12.25 7.59
CA LYS A 189 12.25 13.64 7.22
C LYS A 189 12.82 14.02 5.85
N ARG A 190 13.93 13.39 5.45
CA ARG A 190 14.66 13.68 4.20
C ARG A 190 14.95 12.38 3.44
N PRO A 191 13.89 11.72 2.90
CA PRO A 191 14.05 10.43 2.20
C PRO A 191 15.00 10.53 1.01
N GLU A 192 15.10 11.68 0.36
CA GLU A 192 16.05 11.94 -0.72
C GLU A 192 17.53 11.85 -0.31
N LEU A 193 17.84 12.12 0.97
CA LEU A 193 19.20 12.00 1.51
C LEU A 193 19.44 10.61 2.11
N GLU A 194 18.43 10.08 2.81
CA GLU A 194 18.51 8.76 3.45
C GLU A 194 18.52 7.64 2.42
N TYR A 195 17.76 7.77 1.33
CA TYR A 195 17.57 6.74 0.31
C TYR A 195 17.90 7.29 -1.09
N PRO A 196 19.19 7.51 -1.40
CA PRO A 196 19.59 8.13 -2.66
C PRO A 196 19.39 7.24 -3.88
N THR A 197 19.18 5.93 -3.70
CA THR A 197 18.99 4.96 -4.78
C THR A 197 17.89 3.95 -4.47
N ILE A 198 17.32 3.35 -5.52
CA ILE A 198 16.33 2.27 -5.42
C ILE A 198 16.87 1.09 -4.60
N ASN A 199 18.16 0.76 -4.74
CA ASN A 199 18.79 -0.32 -3.99
C ASN A 199 18.87 -0.01 -2.50
N HIS A 200 19.19 1.23 -2.12
CA HIS A 200 19.30 1.62 -0.72
C HIS A 200 17.94 1.54 0.00
N VAL A 201 16.86 2.01 -0.64
CA VAL A 201 15.51 1.89 -0.06
C VAL A 201 15.06 0.42 0.02
N TRP A 202 15.36 -0.40 -0.99
CA TRP A 202 15.02 -1.83 -0.97
C TRP A 202 15.76 -2.58 0.14
N ASP A 203 17.06 -2.29 0.35
CA ASP A 203 17.83 -2.89 1.45
C ASP A 203 17.21 -2.51 2.81
N ARG A 204 16.86 -1.22 3.00
CA ARG A 204 16.17 -0.78 4.22
C ARG A 204 14.80 -1.45 4.41
N PHE A 205 14.03 -1.55 3.33
CA PHE A 205 12.70 -2.18 3.31
C PHE A 205 12.78 -3.65 3.73
N GLN A 206 13.70 -4.42 3.14
CA GLN A 206 13.93 -5.83 3.49
C GLN A 206 14.44 -6.00 4.93
N ASN A 207 15.27 -5.07 5.42
CA ASN A 207 15.78 -5.10 6.79
C ASN A 207 14.66 -4.86 7.82
N MET A 208 13.68 -4.00 7.51
CA MET A 208 12.48 -3.82 8.33
C MET A 208 11.70 -5.14 8.47
N PHE A 209 11.45 -5.86 7.37
CA PHE A 209 10.76 -7.15 7.46
C PHE A 209 11.59 -8.21 8.17
N SER A 210 12.92 -8.19 7.99
CA SER A 210 13.83 -9.05 8.77
C SER A 210 13.71 -8.78 10.27
N THR A 211 13.52 -7.50 10.65
CA THR A 211 13.39 -7.08 12.04
C THR A 211 12.16 -7.65 12.72
N VAL A 212 11.01 -7.63 12.03
CA VAL A 212 9.73 -8.08 12.59
C VAL A 212 9.40 -9.54 12.29
N LYS A 213 10.25 -10.25 11.54
CA LYS A 213 9.97 -11.61 11.05
C LYS A 213 9.60 -12.56 12.20
N ASP A 214 10.54 -12.87 13.09
CA ASP A 214 10.30 -13.82 14.18
C ASP A 214 9.32 -13.28 15.24
N PHE A 215 9.18 -11.95 15.33
CA PHE A 215 8.17 -11.27 16.16
C PHE A 215 6.73 -11.56 15.70
N ILE A 216 6.45 -11.46 14.39
CA ILE A 216 5.13 -11.75 13.83
C ILE A 216 4.87 -13.25 13.78
N HIS A 217 5.91 -14.09 13.75
CA HIS A 217 5.75 -15.56 13.78
C HIS A 217 5.32 -16.10 15.15
N TYR A 218 5.39 -15.30 16.22
CA TYR A 218 4.86 -15.69 17.51
C TYR A 218 3.33 -15.79 17.44
N LEU A 219 2.78 -16.99 17.60
CA LEU A 219 1.38 -17.31 17.34
C LEU A 219 0.39 -16.35 18.03
N PRO A 220 0.54 -16.01 19.33
CA PRO A 220 -0.32 -15.01 19.97
C PRO A 220 -0.23 -13.62 19.33
N ALA A 221 0.98 -13.16 18.96
CA ALA A 221 1.14 -11.88 18.26
C ALA A 221 0.55 -11.93 16.85
N TYR A 222 0.70 -13.03 16.11
CA TYR A 222 0.16 -13.19 14.76
C TYR A 222 -1.36 -13.07 14.75
N ARG A 223 -2.06 -13.72 15.69
CA ARG A 223 -3.54 -13.63 15.80
C ARG A 223 -4.00 -12.19 16.01
N VAL A 224 -3.32 -11.47 16.90
CA VAL A 224 -3.64 -10.07 17.23
C VAL A 224 -3.30 -9.13 16.07
N TYR A 225 -2.18 -9.38 15.37
CA TYR A 225 -1.77 -8.68 14.16
C TYR A 225 -2.79 -8.86 13.03
N LEU A 226 -3.17 -10.10 12.70
CA LEU A 226 -4.11 -10.38 11.61
C LEU A 226 -5.49 -9.80 11.90
N TRP A 227 -5.97 -9.91 13.14
CA TRP A 227 -7.21 -9.25 13.55
C TRP A 227 -7.15 -7.73 13.31
N ARG A 228 -6.02 -7.10 13.67
CA ARG A 228 -5.84 -5.66 13.48
C ARG A 228 -5.80 -5.28 12.00
N LEU A 229 -5.13 -6.07 11.15
CA LEU A 229 -5.09 -5.87 9.70
C LEU A 229 -6.51 -5.81 9.11
N LEU A 230 -7.36 -6.78 9.48
CA LEU A 230 -8.75 -6.82 9.05
C LEU A 230 -9.53 -5.62 9.59
N LYS A 231 -9.30 -5.24 10.85
CA LYS A 231 -9.97 -4.10 11.48
C LYS A 231 -9.61 -2.77 10.82
N GLU A 232 -8.32 -2.52 10.54
CA GLU A 232 -7.88 -1.30 9.87
C GLU A 232 -8.42 -1.22 8.44
N SER A 233 -8.45 -2.35 7.72
CA SER A 233 -9.06 -2.42 6.38
C SER A 233 -10.57 -2.12 6.44
N TYR A 234 -11.28 -2.75 7.37
CA TYR A 234 -12.72 -2.58 7.55
C TYR A 234 -13.09 -1.14 7.96
N ASP A 235 -12.31 -0.53 8.86
CA ASP A 235 -12.51 0.86 9.28
C ASP A 235 -12.33 1.83 8.12
N ASP A 236 -11.45 1.50 7.17
CA ASP A 236 -11.29 2.20 5.90
C ASP A 236 -12.28 1.73 4.82
N LYS A 237 -13.41 1.12 5.20
CA LYS A 237 -14.52 0.75 4.30
C LYS A 237 -14.13 -0.25 3.20
N ILE A 238 -13.16 -1.12 3.49
CA ILE A 238 -12.80 -2.26 2.65
C ILE A 238 -13.52 -3.49 3.21
N ILE A 239 -14.26 -4.19 2.35
CA ILE A 239 -15.10 -5.33 2.74
C ILE A 239 -14.53 -6.68 2.30
N TYR A 240 -13.41 -6.71 1.57
CA TYR A 240 -12.79 -7.94 1.09
C TYR A 240 -11.28 -7.75 0.90
N VAL A 241 -10.47 -8.78 1.19
CA VAL A 241 -9.01 -8.72 1.09
C VAL A 241 -8.44 -9.94 0.38
N GLU A 242 -7.48 -9.73 -0.53
CA GLU A 242 -6.65 -10.79 -1.10
C GLU A 242 -5.20 -10.66 -0.63
N LEU A 243 -4.80 -11.60 0.22
CA LEU A 243 -3.55 -11.53 0.97
C LEU A 243 -2.45 -12.36 0.31
N ARG A 244 -1.37 -11.69 -0.10
CA ARG A 244 -0.11 -12.35 -0.43
C ARG A 244 0.56 -12.80 0.85
N PHE A 245 0.79 -14.09 0.96
CA PHE A 245 1.42 -14.67 2.14
C PHE A 245 2.41 -15.76 1.75
N THR A 246 3.41 -15.98 2.60
CA THR A 246 4.27 -17.15 2.56
C THR A 246 4.11 -17.88 3.88
N THR A 247 4.32 -19.20 3.89
CA THR A 247 4.29 -19.93 5.17
C THR A 247 5.55 -19.64 5.96
N PHE A 248 5.37 -19.59 7.27
CA PHE A 248 6.45 -19.51 8.21
C PHE A 248 6.12 -20.30 9.46
N GLU A 249 7.16 -20.84 10.09
CA GLU A 249 7.07 -21.56 11.35
C GLU A 249 6.51 -20.65 12.44
N LEU A 250 5.23 -20.86 12.76
CA LEU A 250 4.62 -20.29 13.96
C LEU A 250 5.20 -20.97 15.19
N TYR A 251 5.33 -20.21 16.27
CA TYR A 251 5.74 -20.77 17.56
C TYR A 251 4.98 -20.14 18.73
N ASP A 252 4.95 -20.83 19.86
CA ASP A 252 4.35 -20.34 21.09
C ASP A 252 5.38 -20.07 22.20
N ARG A 253 4.88 -19.66 23.38
CA ARG A 253 5.71 -19.33 24.55
C ARG A 253 6.48 -20.51 25.12
N LEU A 254 6.05 -21.74 24.81
CA LEU A 254 6.71 -22.99 25.25
C LEU A 254 7.78 -23.43 24.25
N GLY A 255 7.95 -22.70 23.14
CA GLY A 255 8.86 -23.05 22.06
C GLY A 255 8.31 -24.12 21.13
N GLN A 256 7.03 -24.50 21.26
CA GLN A 256 6.39 -25.42 20.32
C GLN A 256 6.36 -24.76 18.94
N VAL A 257 6.85 -25.46 17.92
CA VAL A 257 6.78 -25.03 16.53
C VAL A 257 5.64 -25.74 15.83
N TYR A 258 4.87 -25.01 15.03
CA TYR A 258 3.73 -25.54 14.31
C TYR A 258 4.06 -25.75 12.83
N ALA A 259 3.45 -26.79 12.25
CA ALA A 259 3.55 -27.08 10.83
C ALA A 259 2.84 -26.00 9.99
N ASP A 260 3.22 -25.89 8.72
CA ASP A 260 2.72 -24.88 7.79
C ASP A 260 1.18 -24.93 7.64
N GLU A 261 0.55 -26.10 7.72
CA GLU A 261 -0.90 -26.25 7.65
C GLU A 261 -1.61 -25.52 8.80
N HIS A 262 -0.98 -25.46 9.98
CA HIS A 262 -1.54 -24.76 11.13
C HIS A 262 -1.65 -23.25 10.88
N PHE A 263 -0.74 -22.69 10.08
CA PHE A 263 -0.78 -21.28 9.71
C PHE A 263 -2.09 -20.91 8.99
N LEU A 264 -2.55 -21.77 8.09
CA LEU A 264 -3.83 -21.57 7.39
C LEU A 264 -5.01 -21.68 8.35
N THR A 265 -5.00 -22.66 9.25
CA THR A 265 -6.04 -22.79 10.28
C THR A 265 -6.17 -21.52 11.10
N VAL A 266 -5.05 -20.93 11.54
CA VAL A 266 -5.06 -19.68 12.32
C VAL A 266 -5.67 -18.52 11.53
N ILE A 267 -5.34 -18.39 10.23
CA ILE A 267 -5.96 -17.36 9.38
C ILE A 267 -7.48 -17.58 9.32
N LEU A 268 -7.91 -18.80 9.01
CA LEU A 268 -9.33 -19.13 8.84
C LEU A 268 -10.13 -18.91 10.11
N GLU A 269 -9.58 -19.25 11.28
CA GLU A 269 -10.19 -18.98 12.58
C GLU A 269 -10.37 -17.49 12.86
N VAL A 270 -9.32 -16.69 12.63
CA VAL A 270 -9.35 -15.24 12.86
C VAL A 270 -10.32 -14.57 11.90
N VAL A 271 -10.29 -14.92 10.61
CA VAL A 271 -11.22 -14.40 9.60
C VAL A 271 -12.66 -14.82 9.89
N GLY A 272 -12.88 -16.08 10.29
CA GLY A 272 -14.20 -16.58 10.68
C GLY A 272 -14.75 -15.80 11.87
N SER A 273 -13.95 -15.63 12.92
CA SER A 273 -14.31 -14.84 14.11
C SER A 273 -14.59 -13.37 13.76
N PHE A 274 -13.79 -12.79 12.87
CA PHE A 274 -13.98 -11.42 12.41
C PHE A 274 -15.30 -11.26 11.67
N ARG A 275 -15.63 -12.15 10.73
CA ARG A 275 -16.90 -12.14 9.99
C ARG A 275 -18.11 -12.34 10.89
N SER A 276 -17.99 -13.12 11.97
CA SER A 276 -19.06 -13.22 12.96
C SER A 276 -19.33 -11.91 13.69
N GLN A 277 -18.32 -11.05 13.87
CA GLN A 277 -18.48 -9.73 14.48
C GLN A 277 -18.83 -8.63 13.46
N TYR A 278 -18.34 -8.74 12.22
CA TYR A 278 -18.55 -7.79 11.12
C TYR A 278 -19.17 -8.55 9.93
N PRO A 279 -20.51 -8.79 9.94
CA PRO A 279 -21.16 -9.68 8.98
C PRO A 279 -21.19 -9.15 7.54
N ASP A 280 -20.95 -7.86 7.34
CA ASP A 280 -20.79 -7.20 6.04
C ASP A 280 -19.38 -7.35 5.45
N PHE A 281 -18.41 -7.84 6.22
CA PHE A 281 -17.10 -8.22 5.70
C PHE A 281 -17.17 -9.56 4.95
N LEU A 282 -16.89 -9.53 3.65
CA LEU A 282 -17.03 -10.67 2.75
C LEU A 282 -16.00 -11.76 3.04
N GLY A 283 -14.80 -11.39 3.50
CA GLY A 283 -13.76 -12.33 3.92
C GLY A 283 -12.41 -12.08 3.28
N VAL A 284 -11.60 -13.14 3.26
CA VAL A 284 -10.21 -13.12 2.77
C VAL A 284 -9.98 -14.28 1.82
N LYS A 285 -9.22 -14.03 0.75
CA LYS A 285 -8.56 -15.07 -0.04
C LYS A 285 -7.05 -14.94 0.02
N LEU A 286 -6.36 -16.04 -0.24
CA LEU A 286 -4.94 -16.19 -0.05
C LEU A 286 -4.25 -16.47 -1.38
N ILE A 287 -3.16 -15.75 -1.60
CA ILE A 287 -2.25 -15.92 -2.73
C ILE A 287 -0.90 -16.30 -2.15
N TYR A 288 -0.42 -17.49 -2.49
CA TYR A 288 0.86 -17.97 -2.00
C TYR A 288 2.00 -17.28 -2.74
N ALA A 289 2.73 -16.44 -2.02
CA ALA A 289 3.73 -15.55 -2.55
C ALA A 289 5.11 -15.95 -2.03
N ILE A 290 6.05 -16.22 -2.93
CA ILE A 290 7.42 -16.60 -2.57
C ILE A 290 8.44 -15.63 -3.15
N ASN A 291 9.63 -15.58 -2.55
CA ASN A 291 10.67 -14.68 -3.01
C ASN A 291 11.22 -15.11 -4.38
N ARG A 292 11.30 -14.18 -5.33
CA ARG A 292 11.78 -14.45 -6.69
C ARG A 292 13.30 -14.68 -6.80
N ARG A 293 14.05 -14.56 -5.70
CA ARG A 293 15.47 -14.91 -5.62
C ARG A 293 15.71 -16.38 -5.22
N LEU A 294 14.66 -17.13 -4.92
CA LEU A 294 14.80 -18.56 -4.60
C LEU A 294 15.38 -19.34 -5.78
N GLU A 295 16.04 -20.45 -5.48
CA GLU A 295 16.52 -21.38 -6.51
C GLU A 295 15.37 -22.14 -7.16
N THR A 296 15.52 -22.52 -8.43
CA THR A 296 14.47 -23.18 -9.23
C THR A 296 13.90 -24.41 -8.53
N ASN A 297 14.74 -25.21 -7.88
CA ASN A 297 14.28 -26.37 -7.11
C ASN A 297 13.48 -25.98 -5.86
N GLU A 298 13.84 -24.87 -5.21
CA GLU A 298 13.05 -24.37 -4.08
C GLU A 298 11.70 -23.82 -4.57
N VAL A 299 11.66 -23.08 -5.69
CA VAL A 299 10.41 -22.63 -6.31
C VAL A 299 9.49 -23.83 -6.61
N ARG A 300 10.02 -24.92 -7.19
CA ARG A 300 9.26 -26.15 -7.43
C ARG A 300 8.70 -26.74 -6.13
N ASN A 301 9.52 -26.85 -5.09
CA ASN A 301 9.06 -27.33 -3.77
C ASN A 301 7.94 -26.46 -3.19
N ARG A 302 8.03 -25.13 -3.36
CA ARG A 302 7.01 -24.19 -2.91
C ARG A 302 5.71 -24.32 -3.72
N VAL A 303 5.80 -24.57 -5.02
CA VAL A 303 4.62 -24.86 -5.87
C VAL A 303 3.93 -26.15 -5.43
N GLU A 304 4.67 -27.19 -5.01
CA GLU A 304 4.05 -28.40 -4.46
C GLU A 304 3.30 -28.15 -3.14
N ILE A 305 3.82 -27.26 -2.28
CA ILE A 305 3.12 -26.82 -1.06
C ILE A 305 1.82 -26.07 -1.44
N LEU A 306 1.89 -25.16 -2.41
CA LEU A 306 0.71 -24.47 -2.92
C LEU A 306 -0.35 -25.44 -3.43
N LYS A 307 0.02 -26.46 -4.23
CA LYS A 307 -0.91 -27.47 -4.73
C LYS A 307 -1.63 -28.19 -3.59
N LYS A 308 -0.90 -28.55 -2.51
CA LYS A 308 -1.48 -29.16 -1.30
C LYS A 308 -2.47 -28.23 -0.60
N PHE A 309 -2.13 -26.95 -0.44
CA PHE A 309 -3.03 -25.97 0.18
C PHE A 309 -4.27 -25.69 -0.65
N HIS A 310 -4.11 -25.59 -1.97
CA HIS A 310 -5.24 -25.42 -2.88
C HIS A 310 -6.16 -26.64 -2.86
N LEU A 311 -5.61 -27.86 -2.81
CA LEU A 311 -6.43 -29.08 -2.67
C LEU A 311 -7.23 -29.08 -1.36
N ALA A 312 -6.62 -28.65 -0.26
CA ALA A 312 -7.29 -28.61 1.05
C ALA A 312 -8.32 -27.46 1.16
N TYR A 313 -8.04 -26.31 0.55
CA TYR A 313 -8.84 -25.09 0.68
C TYR A 313 -9.05 -24.36 -0.68
N PRO A 314 -9.70 -24.98 -1.67
CA PRO A 314 -9.72 -24.49 -3.06
C PRO A 314 -10.40 -23.13 -3.23
N ASN A 315 -11.33 -22.77 -2.34
CA ASN A 315 -12.06 -21.50 -2.38
C ASN A 315 -11.34 -20.35 -1.64
N ILE A 316 -10.29 -20.67 -0.89
CA ILE A 316 -9.52 -19.71 -0.09
C ILE A 316 -8.14 -19.50 -0.70
N MET A 317 -7.44 -20.58 -1.03
CA MET A 317 -6.14 -20.54 -1.70
C MET A 317 -6.34 -20.39 -3.20
N ILE A 318 -6.30 -19.16 -3.72
CA ILE A 318 -6.69 -18.89 -5.11
C ILE A 318 -5.53 -18.83 -6.09
N GLY A 319 -4.30 -18.68 -5.61
CA GLY A 319 -3.23 -18.43 -6.56
C GLY A 319 -1.83 -18.35 -6.00
N PHE A 320 -0.95 -17.95 -6.91
CA PHE A 320 0.49 -17.86 -6.72
C PHE A 320 1.05 -16.51 -7.18
N ASP A 321 2.13 -16.07 -6.55
CA ASP A 321 2.85 -14.85 -6.88
C ASP A 321 4.37 -14.99 -6.60
N LEU A 322 5.17 -14.21 -7.31
CA LEU A 322 6.60 -14.04 -7.08
C LEU A 322 6.89 -12.62 -6.61
N VAL A 323 7.48 -12.49 -5.42
CA VAL A 323 7.67 -11.20 -4.74
C VAL A 323 9.15 -10.88 -4.49
N GLY A 324 9.40 -9.64 -4.07
CA GLY A 324 10.74 -9.10 -3.80
C GLY A 324 11.22 -8.17 -4.92
N GLN A 325 12.36 -7.53 -4.72
CA GLN A 325 12.87 -6.52 -5.66
C GLN A 325 13.01 -7.09 -7.08
N GLU A 326 12.20 -6.58 -8.01
CA GLU A 326 12.07 -7.12 -9.35
C GLU A 326 13.37 -7.02 -10.15
N ASP A 327 13.98 -5.83 -10.14
CA ASP A 327 15.23 -5.48 -10.85
C ASP A 327 16.43 -6.39 -10.53
N LYS A 328 16.49 -6.93 -9.31
CA LYS A 328 17.60 -7.79 -8.83
C LYS A 328 17.20 -9.27 -8.73
N GLY A 329 15.96 -9.58 -9.08
CA GLY A 329 15.38 -10.91 -8.96
C GLY A 329 15.51 -11.72 -10.25
N LYS A 330 15.12 -12.99 -10.19
CA LYS A 330 14.96 -13.82 -11.39
C LYS A 330 13.64 -13.43 -12.08
N PRO A 331 13.63 -13.22 -13.41
CA PRO A 331 12.42 -12.93 -14.17
C PRO A 331 11.45 -14.12 -14.20
N LEU A 332 10.20 -13.90 -14.62
CA LEU A 332 9.18 -14.93 -14.71
C LEU A 332 9.57 -16.04 -15.70
N ILE A 333 10.22 -15.66 -16.81
CA ILE A 333 10.67 -16.60 -17.84
C ILE A 333 11.54 -17.75 -17.30
N ASP A 334 12.31 -17.50 -16.23
CA ASP A 334 13.19 -18.51 -15.60
C ASP A 334 12.41 -19.67 -14.94
N PHE A 335 11.10 -19.49 -14.71
CA PHE A 335 10.26 -20.44 -13.97
C PHE A 335 9.08 -20.98 -14.77
N ILE A 336 8.96 -20.66 -16.06
CA ILE A 336 7.82 -21.03 -16.92
C ILE A 336 7.55 -22.54 -16.91
N GLU A 337 8.61 -23.36 -16.95
CA GLU A 337 8.45 -24.82 -16.90
C GLU A 337 7.80 -25.28 -15.59
N ILE A 338 8.07 -24.62 -14.47
CA ILE A 338 7.40 -24.92 -13.19
C ILE A 338 5.95 -24.41 -13.22
N PHE A 339 5.71 -23.23 -13.79
CA PHE A 339 4.36 -22.65 -13.85
C PHE A 339 3.41 -23.48 -14.72
N LYS A 340 3.91 -24.12 -15.79
CA LYS A 340 3.14 -25.10 -16.59
C LYS A 340 2.69 -26.33 -15.79
N GLU A 341 3.36 -26.64 -14.68
CA GLU A 341 2.98 -27.75 -13.79
C GLU A 341 1.86 -27.35 -12.80
N VAL A 342 1.47 -26.06 -12.74
CA VAL A 342 0.42 -25.55 -11.85
C VAL A 342 -0.97 -25.80 -12.50
N PRO A 343 -1.91 -26.45 -11.79
CA PRO A 343 -3.26 -26.68 -12.34
C PRO A 343 -4.01 -25.38 -12.64
N ASP A 344 -4.82 -25.37 -13.70
CA ASP A 344 -5.63 -24.21 -14.13
C ASP A 344 -6.61 -23.67 -13.07
N THR A 345 -6.91 -24.47 -12.04
CA THR A 345 -7.73 -24.07 -10.89
C THR A 345 -7.02 -23.09 -9.96
N ILE A 346 -5.69 -22.98 -10.06
CA ILE A 346 -4.84 -22.04 -9.34
C ILE A 346 -4.47 -20.91 -10.30
N LYS A 347 -4.76 -19.66 -9.93
CA LYS A 347 -4.47 -18.49 -10.76
C LYS A 347 -3.12 -17.87 -10.43
N PHE A 348 -2.54 -17.14 -11.39
CA PHE A 348 -1.33 -16.35 -11.17
C PHE A 348 -1.67 -14.88 -10.93
N PHE A 349 -0.94 -14.26 -10.00
CA PHE A 349 -1.11 -12.85 -9.60
C PHE A 349 0.26 -12.16 -9.54
N PHE A 350 1.06 -12.32 -10.60
CA PHE A 350 2.45 -11.92 -10.61
C PHE A 350 2.66 -10.41 -10.41
N HIS A 351 3.63 -10.07 -9.57
CA HIS A 351 4.36 -8.82 -9.74
C HIS A 351 5.14 -8.86 -11.06
N ALA A 352 4.92 -7.84 -11.89
CA ALA A 352 5.55 -7.70 -13.19
C ALA A 352 5.67 -6.22 -13.57
N GLY A 353 6.86 -5.81 -14.04
CA GLY A 353 7.11 -4.46 -14.53
C GLY A 353 7.24 -3.39 -13.44
N GLU A 354 7.51 -3.75 -12.18
CA GLU A 354 7.87 -2.82 -11.11
C GLU A 354 9.30 -2.31 -11.30
N THR A 355 9.51 -1.54 -12.36
CA THR A 355 10.82 -1.07 -12.79
C THR A 355 10.76 0.25 -13.56
N ASN A 356 11.89 0.98 -13.59
CA ASN A 356 12.09 2.14 -14.45
C ASN A 356 12.83 1.77 -15.76
N TRP A 357 13.26 0.52 -15.91
CA TRP A 357 13.98 0.06 -17.09
C TRP A 357 13.00 -0.32 -18.22
N TYR A 358 13.46 -0.17 -19.46
CA TYR A 358 12.68 -0.48 -20.66
C TYR A 358 13.53 -1.30 -21.62
N GLY A 359 12.95 -2.38 -22.17
CA GLY A 359 13.64 -3.33 -23.04
C GLY A 359 14.58 -4.28 -22.31
N THR A 360 14.36 -4.49 -21.02
CA THR A 360 15.13 -5.39 -20.15
C THR A 360 14.32 -6.61 -19.74
N SER A 361 14.95 -7.61 -19.13
CA SER A 361 14.23 -8.79 -18.63
C SER A 361 13.22 -8.46 -17.53
N THR A 362 13.33 -7.31 -16.85
CA THR A 362 12.41 -6.94 -15.77
C THR A 362 11.07 -6.44 -16.30
N ASP A 363 11.06 -5.48 -17.23
CA ASP A 363 9.81 -4.99 -17.83
C ASP A 363 9.15 -6.03 -18.75
N LEU A 364 9.95 -6.93 -19.34
CA LEU A 364 9.43 -8.04 -20.13
C LEU A 364 8.61 -9.06 -19.31
N ASN A 365 8.72 -9.05 -17.97
CA ASN A 365 7.82 -9.84 -17.11
C ASN A 365 6.34 -9.49 -17.35
N LEU A 366 6.01 -8.30 -17.86
CA LEU A 366 4.62 -7.95 -18.23
C LEU A 366 4.08 -8.85 -19.35
N PHE A 367 4.94 -9.23 -20.32
CA PHE A 367 4.53 -10.16 -21.38
C PHE A 367 4.43 -11.58 -20.83
N ASP A 368 5.42 -12.02 -20.07
CA ASP A 368 5.43 -13.36 -19.47
C ASP A 368 4.29 -13.58 -18.46
N ALA A 369 3.76 -12.52 -17.85
CA ALA A 369 2.60 -12.60 -16.97
C ALA A 369 1.26 -12.72 -17.72
N ILE A 370 1.20 -12.25 -18.97
CA ILE A 370 0.00 -12.32 -19.82
C ILE A 370 -0.08 -13.66 -20.56
N LEU A 371 1.07 -14.18 -20.99
CA LEU A 371 1.22 -15.48 -21.67
C LEU A 371 1.04 -16.64 -20.68
#